data_AF-A0A3D0LYQ1-F1
#
_entry.id   AF-A0A3D0LYQ1-F1
#
_cell.length_a   1.000
_cell.length_b   1.000
_cell.length_c   1.000
_cell.angle_alpha   90.00
_cell.angle_beta   90.00
_cell.angle_gamma   90.00
#
_symmetry.space_group_name_H-M   'P 1'
#
loop_
_entity.id
_entity.type
_entity.pdbx_description
1 polymer ?
#
loop_
_entity_poly.entity_id
_entity_poly.type
_entity_poly.pdbx_seq_one_letter_code
_entity_poly.pdbx_strand_id
1 'polypeptide(L)'
;MPLTFVTARIWKKILRSEVVDIAWFTKTKSLDELKKQYRELALQYHPDMPNGDTEKMKQINSEYDTLFPAFQTIYNRTAPTPSQESARQSRDEFYTQNGWKGANYDSNRSTGDVSKILREYVKRVYPDHKNSITTQYYSGGSDIHVALMTAPYEALKNGKQHSLNQYYLKEDEALTPAAKRVMLDINRVINSYRMSDCDSMIDYFNVSFYYNLSVGKWNKPFEVAERPAGRKTQKSVSEEVLDFSETDFLTDVDLEDDEDLEQ
;
A
#
# COMPACT_ATOMS: atom_id res chain seq x y z
N MET A 1 16.85 39.05 24.70
CA MET A 1 16.57 38.02 25.73
C MET A 1 17.14 36.70 25.22
N PRO A 2 17.86 35.91 26.03
CA PRO A 2 18.59 34.76 25.51
C PRO A 2 17.61 33.64 25.11
N LEU A 3 17.88 32.99 23.97
CA LEU A 3 17.11 31.88 23.38
C LEU A 3 16.89 30.67 24.31
N THR A 4 17.50 30.65 25.50
CA THR A 4 17.46 29.55 26.46
C THR A 4 16.17 29.51 27.31
N PHE A 5 15.48 30.64 27.49
CA PHE A 5 14.27 30.69 28.34
C PHE A 5 12.98 30.37 27.60
N VAL A 6 12.91 30.66 26.29
CA VAL A 6 11.71 30.44 25.48
C VAL A 6 11.51 28.94 25.23
N THR A 7 12.59 28.20 24.98
CA THR A 7 12.56 26.75 24.80
C THR A 7 12.11 26.03 26.08
N ALA A 8 12.71 26.34 27.24
CA ALA A 8 12.35 25.70 28.51
C ALA A 8 10.87 25.86 28.90
N ARG A 9 10.26 27.01 28.58
CA ARG A 9 8.85 27.30 28.91
C ARG A 9 7.85 26.60 27.97
N ILE A 10 8.25 26.36 26.72
CA ILE A 10 7.48 25.62 25.72
C ILE A 10 7.49 24.12 26.04
N TRP A 11 8.66 23.57 26.38
CA TRP A 11 8.79 22.17 26.82
C TRP A 11 7.89 21.88 28.03
N LYS A 12 7.83 22.81 28.99
CA LYS A 12 6.97 22.70 30.19
C LYS A 12 5.47 22.82 29.91
N LYS A 13 5.08 23.38 28.75
CA LYS A 13 3.68 23.51 28.32
C LYS A 13 3.22 22.28 27.52
N ILE A 14 4.10 21.75 26.66
CA ILE A 14 3.88 20.50 25.90
C ILE A 14 3.80 19.30 26.85
N LEU A 15 4.70 19.19 27.84
CA LEU A 15 4.67 18.13 28.87
C LEU A 15 3.47 18.18 29.82
N ARG A 16 2.63 19.23 29.77
CA ARG A 16 1.59 19.48 30.77
C ARG A 16 0.16 19.45 30.21
N SER A 17 -0.02 19.35 28.88
CA SER A 17 -1.37 19.34 28.28
C SER A 17 -1.86 17.98 27.82
N GLU A 18 -1.02 16.94 27.78
CA GLU A 18 -1.40 15.53 27.62
C GLU A 18 -0.11 14.73 27.88
N VAL A 19 -0.21 13.56 28.51
CA VAL A 19 0.96 12.74 28.86
C VAL A 19 1.53 12.12 27.58
N VAL A 20 2.31 12.90 26.84
CA VAL A 20 3.16 12.39 25.77
C VAL A 20 4.43 11.90 26.45
N ASP A 21 4.55 10.59 26.62
CA ASP A 21 5.82 9.97 27.01
C ASP A 21 6.80 10.17 25.85
N ILE A 22 7.69 11.16 25.96
CA ILE A 22 8.74 11.44 24.98
C ILE A 22 9.92 10.53 25.34
N ALA A 23 9.87 9.27 24.91
CA ALA A 23 10.94 8.32 25.19
C ALA A 23 12.08 8.43 24.17
N TRP A 24 11.76 8.72 22.91
CA TRP A 24 12.71 8.60 21.79
C TRP A 24 13.35 9.95 21.39
N PHE A 25 12.63 11.06 21.49
CA PHE A 25 13.08 12.38 20.99
C PHE A 25 13.53 13.37 22.09
N THR A 26 14.29 12.89 23.08
CA THR A 26 14.66 13.67 24.27
C THR A 26 15.66 14.81 24.03
N LYS A 27 16.39 14.80 22.90
CA LYS A 27 17.49 15.74 22.61
C LYS A 27 17.21 16.69 21.44
N THR A 28 16.05 16.64 20.80
CA THR A 28 15.75 17.42 19.60
C THR A 28 15.45 18.88 19.93
N LYS A 29 16.19 19.83 19.36
CA LYS A 29 16.00 21.27 19.58
C LYS A 29 15.48 22.00 18.34
N SER A 30 15.46 21.36 17.18
CA SER A 30 14.99 21.92 15.92
C SER A 30 14.22 20.89 15.08
N LEU A 31 13.48 21.37 14.08
CA LEU A 31 12.77 20.52 13.12
C LEU A 31 13.74 19.60 12.35
N ASP A 32 14.92 20.11 11.97
CA ASP A 32 15.93 19.31 11.27
C ASP A 32 16.56 18.24 12.16
N GLU A 33 16.79 18.54 13.44
CA GLU A 33 17.27 17.55 14.41
C GLU A 33 16.22 16.47 14.70
N LEU A 34 14.94 16.84 14.76
CA LEU A 34 13.83 15.89 14.89
C LEU A 34 13.79 14.92 13.71
N LYS A 35 13.83 15.45 12.48
CA LYS A 35 13.92 14.64 11.25
C LYS A 35 15.16 13.78 11.23
N LYS A 36 16.31 14.29 11.65
CA LYS A 36 17.56 13.52 11.68
C LYS A 36 17.48 12.34 12.66
N GLN A 37 17.03 12.58 13.88
CA GLN A 37 16.89 11.51 14.89
C GLN A 37 15.85 10.47 14.47
N TYR A 38 14.74 10.92 13.86
CA TYR A 38 13.74 10.01 13.32
C TYR A 38 14.35 9.04 12.31
N ARG A 39 15.17 9.56 11.39
CA ARG A 39 15.86 8.75 10.37
C ARG A 39 16.84 7.74 10.96
N GLU A 40 17.63 8.16 11.94
CA GLU A 40 18.57 7.29 12.65
C GLU A 40 17.85 6.14 13.39
N LEU A 41 16.76 6.46 14.08
CA LEU A 41 15.95 5.48 14.81
C LEU A 41 15.20 4.53 13.86
N ALA A 42 14.63 5.05 12.78
CA ALA A 42 13.97 4.24 11.77
C ALA A 42 14.96 3.29 11.07
N LEU A 43 16.19 3.72 10.74
CA LEU A 43 17.25 2.80 10.26
C LEU A 43 17.65 1.72 11.26
N GLN A 44 17.54 1.99 12.55
CA GLN A 44 17.92 1.02 13.57
C GLN A 44 16.83 -0.03 13.81
N TYR A 45 15.56 0.40 13.85
CA TYR A 45 14.44 -0.42 14.33
C TYR A 45 13.42 -0.78 13.25
N HIS A 46 13.66 -0.43 11.97
CA HIS A 46 12.79 -0.87 10.88
C HIS A 46 12.66 -2.40 10.87
N PRO A 47 11.46 -2.98 10.65
CA PRO A 47 11.25 -4.43 10.63
C PRO A 47 12.16 -5.21 9.67
N ASP A 48 12.58 -4.58 8.57
CA ASP A 48 13.47 -5.18 7.57
C ASP A 48 14.97 -5.07 7.92
N MET A 49 15.32 -4.47 9.07
CA MET A 49 16.70 -4.32 9.52
C MET A 49 17.09 -5.43 10.51
N PRO A 50 18.39 -5.78 10.63
CA PRO A 50 18.84 -6.88 11.50
C PRO A 50 18.46 -6.75 12.99
N ASN A 51 18.24 -5.53 13.47
CA ASN A 51 17.79 -5.21 14.83
C ASN A 51 16.36 -4.64 14.86
N GLY A 52 15.55 -4.98 13.84
CA GLY A 52 14.20 -4.49 13.65
C GLY A 52 13.24 -4.87 14.77
N ASP A 53 12.35 -3.93 15.11
CA ASP A 53 11.35 -4.11 16.15
C ASP A 53 10.09 -3.30 15.80
N THR A 54 9.04 -4.01 15.41
CA THR A 54 7.78 -3.42 14.96
C THR A 54 7.11 -2.56 16.03
N GLU A 55 7.18 -2.95 17.30
CA GLU A 55 6.55 -2.22 18.40
C GLU A 55 7.30 -0.93 18.72
N LYS A 56 8.64 -0.98 18.71
CA LYS A 56 9.45 0.25 18.82
C LYS A 56 9.21 1.19 17.64
N MET A 57 9.13 0.67 16.43
CA MET A 57 8.89 1.50 15.24
C MET A 57 7.52 2.21 15.29
N LYS A 58 6.47 1.51 15.75
CA LYS A 58 5.15 2.13 15.98
C LYS A 58 5.22 3.28 17.00
N GLN A 59 5.93 3.08 18.11
CA GLN A 59 6.12 4.12 19.13
C GLN A 59 6.88 5.33 18.58
N ILE A 60 7.98 5.10 17.85
CA ILE A 60 8.78 6.15 17.20
C ILE A 60 7.94 6.96 16.21
N ASN A 61 7.10 6.29 15.41
CA ASN A 61 6.21 6.94 14.45
C ASN A 61 5.14 7.80 15.13
N SER A 62 4.53 7.29 16.21
CA SER A 62 3.52 8.01 16.98
C SER A 62 4.09 9.26 17.65
N GLU A 63 5.25 9.15 18.29
CA GLU A 63 5.94 10.30 18.89
C GLU A 63 6.33 11.34 17.82
N TYR A 64 6.84 10.90 16.67
CA TYR A 64 7.22 11.78 15.58
C TYR A 64 6.01 12.56 15.00
N ASP A 65 4.90 11.87 14.75
CA ASP A 65 3.67 12.49 14.23
C ASP A 65 3.10 13.54 15.21
N THR A 66 3.27 13.34 16.51
CA THR A 66 2.87 14.28 17.56
C THR A 66 3.78 15.50 17.64
N LEU A 67 5.10 15.30 17.55
CA LEU A 67 6.08 16.38 17.73
C LEU A 67 6.23 17.25 16.48
N PHE A 68 6.13 16.66 15.29
CA PHE A 68 6.44 17.33 14.03
C PHE A 68 5.63 18.62 13.78
N PRO A 69 4.30 18.68 13.98
CA PRO A 69 3.53 19.92 13.78
C PRO A 69 3.97 21.05 14.73
N ALA A 70 4.34 20.70 15.97
CA ALA A 70 4.81 21.67 16.95
C ALA A 70 6.17 22.26 16.56
N PHE A 71 7.11 21.42 16.12
CA PHE A 71 8.42 21.87 15.63
C PHE A 71 8.32 22.64 14.31
N GLN A 72 7.43 22.23 13.41
CA GLN A 72 7.17 22.93 12.15
C GLN A 72 6.59 24.33 12.39
N THR A 73 5.64 24.45 13.31
CA THR A 73 5.06 25.75 13.69
C THR A 73 6.13 26.70 14.24
N ILE A 74 7.09 26.19 15.02
CA ILE A 74 8.20 26.99 15.55
C ILE A 74 9.16 27.40 14.43
N TYR A 75 9.53 26.47 13.55
CA TYR A 75 10.39 26.73 12.41
C TYR A 75 9.80 27.83 11.51
N ASN A 76 8.53 27.70 11.13
CA ASN A 76 7.82 28.63 10.25
C ASN A 76 7.68 30.06 10.80
N ARG A 77 7.84 30.27 12.11
CA ARG A 77 7.85 31.63 12.70
C ARG A 77 9.13 32.40 12.44
N THR A 78 10.22 31.70 12.16
CA THR A 78 11.57 32.28 12.07
C THR A 78 12.22 32.06 10.71
N ALA A 79 11.71 31.12 9.92
CA ALA A 79 12.26 30.78 8.62
C ALA A 79 11.87 31.84 7.56
N PRO A 80 12.81 32.23 6.68
CA PRO A 80 12.51 33.10 5.53
C PRO A 80 11.58 32.41 4.51
N THR A 81 11.51 31.08 4.53
CA THR A 81 10.64 30.26 3.69
C THR A 81 9.90 29.24 4.57
N PRO A 82 8.57 29.36 4.73
CA PRO A 82 7.79 28.42 5.53
C PRO A 82 7.73 27.03 4.90
N SER A 83 7.93 25.99 5.71
CA SER A 83 7.69 24.60 5.32
C SER A 83 6.19 24.28 5.41
N GLN A 84 5.65 23.61 4.39
CA GLN A 84 4.26 23.09 4.36
C GLN A 84 4.21 21.55 4.43
N GLU A 85 5.37 20.91 4.65
CA GLU A 85 5.51 19.45 4.70
C GLU A 85 4.77 18.87 5.91
N SER A 86 4.12 17.72 5.78
CA SER A 86 3.54 17.01 6.91
C SER A 86 4.48 15.95 7.48
N ALA A 87 4.26 15.53 8.73
CA ALA A 87 5.01 14.43 9.34
C ALA A 87 4.96 13.16 8.48
N ARG A 88 3.78 12.88 7.92
CA ARG A 88 3.53 11.78 6.99
C ARG A 88 4.37 11.91 5.72
N GLN A 89 4.38 13.07 5.05
CA GLN A 89 5.21 13.28 3.86
C GLN A 89 6.69 13.08 4.17
N SER A 90 7.17 13.62 5.28
CA SER A 90 8.56 13.48 5.74
C SER A 90 8.96 12.01 5.96
N ARG A 91 8.08 11.23 6.58
CA ARG A 91 8.26 9.79 6.79
C ARG A 91 8.21 9.03 5.47
N ASP A 92 7.20 9.28 4.65
CA ASP A 92 6.99 8.60 3.37
C ASP A 92 8.19 8.83 2.44
N GLU A 93 8.75 10.04 2.39
CA GLU A 93 10.00 10.35 1.68
C GLU A 93 11.18 9.55 2.21
N PHE A 94 11.32 9.43 3.53
CA PHE A 94 12.42 8.67 4.13
C PHE A 94 12.32 7.17 3.87
N TYR A 95 11.13 6.60 3.98
CA TYR A 95 10.88 5.19 3.65
C TYR A 95 11.08 4.92 2.16
N THR A 96 10.73 5.89 1.31
CA THR A 96 10.99 5.86 -0.12
C THR A 96 12.50 5.84 -0.41
N GLN A 97 13.28 6.74 0.21
CA GLN A 97 14.74 6.82 0.02
C GLN A 97 15.48 5.54 0.43
N ASN A 98 14.96 4.76 1.38
CA ASN A 98 15.58 3.52 1.84
C ASN A 98 14.99 2.26 1.19
N GLY A 99 14.07 2.38 0.23
CA GLY A 99 13.46 1.24 -0.45
C GLY A 99 12.58 0.38 0.45
N TRP A 100 12.01 0.94 1.53
CA TRP A 100 11.09 0.24 2.45
C TRP A 100 9.61 0.49 2.12
N LYS A 101 9.34 0.90 0.88
CA LYS A 101 8.00 1.22 0.40
C LYS A 101 7.43 0.05 -0.37
N GLY A 102 6.38 -0.55 0.18
CA GLY A 102 5.71 -1.77 -0.30
C GLY A 102 5.76 -2.83 0.79
N ALA A 103 4.59 -3.24 1.33
CA ALA A 103 4.51 -4.10 2.51
C ALA A 103 5.22 -5.46 2.36
N ASN A 104 5.49 -5.89 1.12
CA ASN A 104 6.20 -7.13 0.80
C ASN A 104 7.35 -6.92 -0.20
N TYR A 105 7.82 -5.69 -0.38
CA TYR A 105 8.94 -5.41 -1.29
C TYR A 105 10.25 -5.95 -0.71
N ASP A 106 11.04 -6.60 -1.55
CA ASP A 106 12.33 -7.19 -1.23
C ASP A 106 13.24 -6.97 -2.43
N SER A 107 14.34 -6.24 -2.24
CA SER A 107 15.28 -5.88 -3.32
C SER A 107 16.01 -7.08 -3.92
N ASN A 108 16.05 -8.22 -3.22
CA ASN A 108 16.61 -9.47 -3.74
C ASN A 108 15.59 -10.32 -4.51
N ARG A 109 14.31 -9.92 -4.50
CA ARG A 109 13.23 -10.68 -5.13
C ARG A 109 13.10 -10.33 -6.60
N SER A 110 13.13 -11.35 -7.46
CA SER A 110 12.92 -11.13 -8.89
C SER A 110 11.44 -10.92 -9.21
N THR A 111 11.16 -10.19 -10.29
CA THR A 111 9.80 -10.04 -10.86
C THR A 111 9.14 -11.39 -11.19
N GLY A 112 9.96 -12.38 -11.56
CA GLY A 112 9.52 -13.75 -11.78
C GLY A 112 9.00 -14.42 -10.51
N ASP A 113 9.62 -14.15 -9.36
CA ASP A 113 9.18 -14.68 -8.06
C ASP A 113 7.89 -14.01 -7.60
N VAL A 114 7.76 -12.69 -7.79
CA VAL A 114 6.49 -11.98 -7.58
C VAL A 114 5.37 -12.61 -8.43
N SER A 115 5.66 -12.94 -9.69
CA SER A 115 4.69 -13.62 -10.56
C SER A 115 4.32 -15.03 -10.09
N LYS A 116 5.24 -15.77 -9.45
CA LYS A 116 4.93 -17.08 -8.83
C LYS A 116 4.01 -16.90 -7.62
N ILE A 117 4.32 -15.94 -6.75
CA ILE A 117 3.52 -15.63 -5.57
C ILE A 117 2.10 -15.22 -5.96
N LEU A 118 1.95 -14.36 -6.98
CA LEU A 118 0.64 -13.98 -7.50
C LEU A 118 -0.15 -15.19 -8.03
N ARG A 119 0.51 -16.13 -8.72
CA ARG A 119 -0.13 -17.37 -9.18
C ARG A 119 -0.61 -18.23 -8.01
N GLU A 120 0.19 -18.36 -6.96
CA GLU A 120 -0.17 -19.11 -5.76
C GLU A 120 -1.32 -18.44 -4.99
N TYR A 121 -1.25 -17.12 -4.83
CA TYR A 121 -2.30 -16.31 -4.19
C TYR A 121 -3.64 -16.49 -4.90
N VAL A 122 -3.67 -16.24 -6.22
CA VAL A 122 -4.91 -16.33 -7.01
C VAL A 122 -5.46 -17.75 -7.00
N LYS A 123 -4.61 -18.78 -7.10
CA LYS A 123 -5.05 -20.17 -7.05
C LYS A 123 -5.65 -20.57 -5.69
N ARG A 124 -5.18 -19.96 -4.60
CA ARG A 124 -5.68 -20.19 -3.23
C ARG A 124 -6.99 -19.45 -2.97
N VAL A 125 -7.05 -18.16 -3.32
CA VAL A 125 -8.20 -17.29 -3.03
C VAL A 125 -9.34 -17.46 -4.05
N TYR A 126 -8.98 -17.68 -5.32
CA TYR A 126 -9.89 -17.79 -6.46
C TYR A 126 -9.68 -19.13 -7.20
N PRO A 127 -9.94 -20.28 -6.54
CA PRO A 127 -9.68 -21.60 -7.10
C PRO A 127 -10.55 -21.97 -8.31
N ASP A 128 -11.69 -21.29 -8.48
CA ASP A 128 -12.62 -21.40 -9.60
C ASP A 128 -12.34 -20.39 -10.73
N HIS A 129 -11.30 -19.57 -10.58
CA HIS A 129 -10.84 -18.65 -11.63
C HIS A 129 -9.60 -19.20 -12.32
N LYS A 130 -9.49 -18.92 -13.61
CA LYS A 130 -8.27 -19.17 -14.38
C LYS A 130 -7.63 -17.84 -14.73
N ASN A 131 -6.47 -17.57 -14.16
CA ASN A 131 -5.69 -16.37 -14.49
C ASN A 131 -4.43 -16.77 -15.26
N SER A 132 -4.14 -16.01 -16.31
CA SER A 132 -2.85 -16.05 -16.98
C SER A 132 -1.97 -14.97 -16.39
N ILE A 133 -0.99 -15.37 -15.59
CA ILE A 133 0.05 -14.48 -15.04
C ILE A 133 1.36 -14.81 -15.75
N THR A 134 2.00 -13.82 -16.38
CA THR A 134 3.22 -14.00 -17.16
C THR A 134 4.17 -12.84 -16.91
N THR A 135 5.44 -13.13 -16.73
CA THR A 135 6.52 -12.14 -16.62
C THR A 135 7.14 -11.93 -17.99
N GLN A 136 7.37 -10.68 -18.41
CA GLN A 136 8.26 -10.38 -19.54
C GLN A 136 9.43 -9.51 -19.08
N TYR A 137 10.55 -9.67 -19.78
CA TYR A 137 11.77 -8.92 -19.54
C TYR A 137 12.14 -8.17 -20.81
N TYR A 138 12.56 -6.93 -20.67
CA TYR A 138 12.99 -6.09 -21.78
C TYR A 138 14.18 -5.22 -21.37
N SER A 139 14.77 -4.54 -22.35
CA SER A 139 15.91 -3.65 -22.09
C SER A 139 15.49 -2.49 -21.20
N GLY A 140 15.92 -2.51 -19.93
CA GLY A 140 15.61 -1.48 -18.95
C GLY A 140 14.43 -1.78 -18.04
N GLY A 141 13.89 -3.01 -18.03
CA GLY A 141 12.85 -3.35 -17.06
C GLY A 141 12.24 -4.73 -17.19
N SER A 142 11.19 -4.94 -16.42
CA SER A 142 10.38 -6.14 -16.45
C SER A 142 8.92 -5.80 -16.19
N ASP A 143 8.03 -6.64 -16.70
CA ASP A 143 6.60 -6.50 -16.49
C ASP A 143 5.92 -7.79 -16.04
N ILE A 144 4.73 -7.64 -15.45
CA ILE A 144 3.82 -8.74 -15.12
C ILE A 144 2.49 -8.50 -15.84
N HIS A 145 2.15 -9.38 -16.76
CA HIS A 145 0.83 -9.41 -17.38
C HIS A 145 -0.10 -10.33 -16.60
N VAL A 146 -1.22 -9.80 -16.12
CA VAL A 146 -2.26 -10.56 -15.45
C VAL A 146 -3.56 -10.45 -16.23
N ALA A 147 -4.00 -11.58 -16.77
CA ALA A 147 -5.27 -11.68 -17.48
C ALA A 147 -6.22 -12.65 -16.78
N LEU A 148 -7.44 -12.22 -16.47
CA LEU A 148 -8.52 -13.12 -16.06
C LEU A 148 -9.08 -13.81 -17.30
N MET A 149 -8.90 -15.13 -17.40
CA MET A 149 -9.29 -15.93 -18.57
C MET A 149 -10.63 -16.62 -18.36
N THR A 150 -10.92 -17.04 -17.13
CA THR A 150 -12.11 -17.81 -16.81
C THR A 150 -12.60 -17.50 -15.40
N ALA A 151 -13.92 -17.39 -15.23
CA ALA A 151 -14.59 -17.24 -13.94
C ALA A 151 -15.99 -17.89 -13.98
N PRO A 152 -16.62 -18.18 -12.82
CA PRO A 152 -17.97 -18.75 -12.76
C PRO A 152 -19.11 -17.74 -13.00
N TYR A 153 -18.78 -16.55 -13.50
CA TYR A 153 -19.72 -15.47 -13.80
C TYR A 153 -19.21 -14.66 -14.99
N GLU A 154 -20.11 -13.91 -15.64
CA GLU A 154 -19.72 -12.97 -16.68
C GLU A 154 -18.86 -11.85 -16.09
N ALA A 155 -17.65 -11.67 -16.63
CA ALA A 155 -16.71 -10.69 -16.12
C ALA A 155 -16.90 -9.31 -16.75
N LEU A 156 -17.48 -9.24 -17.95
CA LEU A 156 -17.71 -8.01 -18.69
C LEU A 156 -19.20 -7.87 -19.01
N LYS A 157 -19.71 -6.64 -18.95
CA LYS A 157 -21.07 -6.32 -19.40
C LYS A 157 -21.21 -6.51 -20.92
N ASN A 158 -20.15 -6.12 -21.65
CA ASN A 158 -20.09 -6.20 -23.10
C ASN A 158 -18.71 -6.70 -23.54
N GLY A 159 -18.69 -7.59 -24.53
CA GLY A 159 -17.46 -8.14 -25.11
C GLY A 159 -16.85 -9.28 -24.29
N LYS A 160 -15.78 -9.86 -24.83
CA LYS A 160 -15.06 -10.99 -24.20
C LYS A 160 -13.60 -10.66 -23.88
N GLN A 161 -13.22 -9.41 -24.06
CA GLN A 161 -11.89 -8.95 -23.76
C GLN A 161 -11.92 -7.47 -23.43
N HIS A 162 -11.15 -7.07 -22.44
CA HIS A 162 -11.00 -5.68 -22.03
C HIS A 162 -9.65 -5.46 -21.36
N SER A 163 -8.95 -4.39 -21.75
CA SER A 163 -7.71 -3.98 -21.07
C SER A 163 -8.07 -3.00 -19.96
N LEU A 164 -7.53 -3.23 -18.77
CA LEU A 164 -7.91 -2.47 -17.59
C LEU A 164 -6.86 -1.41 -17.27
N ASN A 165 -7.33 -0.22 -16.93
CA ASN A 165 -6.47 0.84 -16.40
C ASN A 165 -6.37 0.69 -14.88
N GLN A 166 -5.17 0.40 -14.39
CA GLN A 166 -4.90 0.18 -12.97
C GLN A 166 -5.27 1.38 -12.06
N TYR A 167 -5.29 2.61 -12.60
CA TYR A 167 -5.61 3.83 -11.85
C TYR A 167 -7.11 4.09 -11.75
N TYR A 168 -7.88 3.66 -12.76
CA TYR A 168 -9.32 3.92 -12.88
C TYR A 168 -10.14 2.62 -12.79
N LEU A 169 -9.61 1.62 -12.08
CA LEU A 169 -10.21 0.29 -12.01
C LEU A 169 -11.54 0.28 -11.25
N LYS A 170 -11.73 1.23 -10.32
CA LYS A 170 -12.99 1.38 -9.56
C LYS A 170 -14.09 1.93 -10.46
N GLU A 171 -13.73 2.86 -11.33
CA GLU A 171 -14.61 3.57 -12.24
C GLU A 171 -14.88 2.80 -13.54
N ASP A 172 -14.17 1.69 -13.80
CA ASP A 172 -14.36 0.89 -15.02
C ASP A 172 -15.79 0.36 -15.12
N GLU A 173 -16.53 0.83 -16.12
CA GLU A 173 -17.94 0.47 -16.32
C GLU A 173 -18.14 -0.84 -17.07
N ALA A 174 -17.09 -1.34 -17.75
CA ALA A 174 -17.17 -2.56 -18.54
C ALA A 174 -17.15 -3.81 -17.65
N LEU A 175 -16.49 -3.75 -16.48
CA LEU A 175 -16.47 -4.83 -15.51
C LEU A 175 -17.82 -5.02 -14.80
N THR A 176 -18.20 -6.29 -14.58
CA THR A 176 -19.26 -6.62 -13.62
C THR A 176 -18.76 -6.40 -12.18
N PRO A 177 -19.66 -6.17 -11.20
CA PRO A 177 -19.26 -5.95 -9.81
C PRO A 177 -18.38 -7.08 -9.24
N ALA A 178 -18.69 -8.33 -9.58
CA ALA A 178 -17.92 -9.50 -9.16
C ALA A 178 -16.50 -9.51 -9.76
N ALA A 179 -16.35 -9.24 -11.06
CA ALA A 179 -15.03 -9.16 -11.70
C ALA A 179 -14.22 -7.97 -11.18
N LYS A 180 -14.87 -6.83 -10.96
CA LYS A 180 -14.25 -5.63 -10.40
C LYS A 180 -13.63 -5.91 -9.04
N ARG A 181 -14.36 -6.61 -8.15
CA ARG A 181 -13.83 -7.00 -6.83
C ARG A 181 -12.54 -7.84 -6.93
N VAL A 182 -12.54 -8.85 -7.81
CA VAL A 182 -11.37 -9.72 -8.02
C VAL A 182 -10.19 -8.94 -8.62
N MET A 183 -10.45 -8.08 -9.59
CA MET A 183 -9.39 -7.28 -10.21
C MET A 183 -8.80 -6.24 -9.25
N LEU A 184 -9.63 -5.60 -8.42
CA LEU A 184 -9.15 -4.68 -7.37
C LEU A 184 -8.28 -5.40 -6.34
N ASP A 185 -8.69 -6.61 -5.93
CA ASP A 185 -7.94 -7.44 -5.00
C ASP A 185 -6.57 -7.84 -5.57
N ILE A 186 -6.54 -8.34 -6.81
CA ILE A 186 -5.30 -8.66 -7.53
C ILE A 186 -4.41 -7.42 -7.67
N ASN A 187 -5.00 -6.27 -8.03
CA ASN A 187 -4.28 -5.00 -8.14
C ASN A 187 -3.63 -4.61 -6.80
N ARG A 188 -4.37 -4.74 -5.69
CA ARG A 188 -3.84 -4.48 -4.34
C ARG A 188 -2.63 -5.36 -4.04
N VAL A 189 -2.73 -6.67 -4.30
CA VAL A 189 -1.64 -7.61 -4.03
C VAL A 189 -0.42 -7.30 -4.88
N ILE A 190 -0.58 -7.05 -6.18
CA ILE A 190 0.54 -6.68 -7.06
C ILE A 190 1.26 -5.44 -6.53
N ASN A 191 0.50 -4.40 -6.17
CA ASN A 191 1.08 -3.16 -5.65
C ASN A 191 1.78 -3.34 -4.30
N SER A 192 1.41 -4.35 -3.49
CA SER A 192 2.12 -4.63 -2.23
C SER A 192 3.56 -5.12 -2.41
N TYR A 193 3.89 -5.70 -3.57
CA TYR A 193 5.24 -6.17 -3.93
C TYR A 193 6.01 -5.16 -4.78
N ARG A 194 5.39 -4.03 -5.13
CA ARG A 194 5.97 -3.04 -6.04
C ARG A 194 6.66 -1.94 -5.23
N MET A 195 7.93 -1.70 -5.54
CA MET A 195 8.59 -0.47 -5.13
C MET A 195 7.96 0.66 -5.94
N SER A 196 7.31 1.59 -5.26
CA SER A 196 6.69 2.77 -5.89
C SER A 196 7.33 4.01 -5.30
N ASP A 197 8.55 4.32 -5.75
CA ASP A 197 9.30 5.49 -5.30
C ASP A 197 8.96 6.78 -6.03
N CYS A 198 7.95 6.81 -6.91
CA CYS A 198 7.63 7.99 -7.72
C CYS A 198 7.50 9.26 -6.88
N ASP A 199 8.49 10.14 -7.00
CA ASP A 199 8.37 11.54 -6.62
C ASP A 199 7.81 12.36 -7.80
N SER A 200 7.26 13.54 -7.52
CA SER A 200 6.68 14.40 -8.56
C SER A 200 7.69 15.28 -9.30
N MET A 201 9.01 15.18 -9.05
CA MET A 201 10.01 16.13 -9.57
C MET A 201 11.25 15.53 -10.25
N ILE A 202 11.65 14.27 -10.03
CA ILE A 202 12.98 13.77 -10.41
C ILE A 202 12.96 12.32 -10.97
N ASP A 203 12.01 11.44 -10.65
CA ASP A 203 12.08 10.02 -11.07
C ASP A 203 10.76 9.39 -11.53
N TYR A 204 10.20 9.95 -12.60
CA TYR A 204 8.90 9.58 -13.20
C TYR A 204 8.64 8.09 -13.52
N PHE A 205 9.61 7.16 -13.37
CA PHE A 205 9.48 5.75 -13.79
C PHE A 205 10.29 4.71 -12.99
N ASN A 206 10.78 4.97 -11.76
CA ASN A 206 11.64 4.01 -11.05
C ASN A 206 10.90 2.90 -10.27
N VAL A 207 10.13 2.09 -11.00
CA VAL A 207 9.33 1.03 -10.39
C VAL A 207 10.06 -0.31 -10.48
N SER A 208 9.96 -1.15 -9.45
CA SER A 208 10.63 -2.46 -9.45
C SER A 208 10.18 -3.36 -10.62
N PHE A 209 8.93 -3.21 -11.05
CA PHE A 209 8.40 -3.76 -12.30
C PHE A 209 7.12 -3.02 -12.74
N TYR A 210 6.78 -3.17 -14.02
CA TYR A 210 5.50 -2.73 -14.59
C TYR A 210 4.48 -3.86 -14.55
N TYR A 211 3.20 -3.54 -14.69
CA TYR A 211 2.18 -4.59 -14.81
C TYR A 211 1.02 -4.13 -15.67
N ASN A 212 0.30 -5.11 -16.23
CA ASN A 212 -0.87 -4.89 -17.04
C ASN A 212 -1.98 -5.81 -16.57
N LEU A 213 -3.19 -5.26 -16.42
CA LEU A 213 -4.39 -6.00 -16.04
C LEU A 213 -5.34 -6.11 -17.24
N SER A 214 -5.92 -7.28 -17.46
CA SER A 214 -6.93 -7.47 -18.50
C SER A 214 -7.95 -8.56 -18.15
N VAL A 215 -9.14 -8.47 -18.74
CA VAL A 215 -10.06 -9.61 -18.86
C VAL A 215 -9.91 -10.16 -20.27
N GLY A 216 -9.63 -11.45 -20.40
CA GLY A 216 -9.23 -12.05 -21.66
C GLY A 216 -7.91 -11.50 -22.21
N LYS A 217 -7.47 -12.08 -23.34
CA LYS A 217 -6.33 -11.63 -24.15
C LYS A 217 -6.77 -11.43 -25.60
N TRP A 218 -6.01 -10.66 -26.36
CA TRP A 218 -6.24 -10.39 -27.79
C TRP A 218 -6.41 -11.65 -28.64
N ASN A 219 -5.72 -12.73 -28.28
CA ASN A 219 -5.78 -14.02 -28.99
C ASN A 219 -6.56 -15.10 -28.24
N LYS A 220 -7.02 -14.83 -27.02
CA LYS A 220 -7.71 -15.80 -26.15
C LYS A 220 -8.78 -15.06 -25.34
N PRO A 221 -10.04 -15.03 -25.81
CA PRO A 221 -11.10 -14.32 -25.12
C PRO A 221 -11.38 -14.91 -23.74
N PHE A 222 -12.04 -14.13 -22.88
CA PHE A 222 -12.59 -14.59 -21.62
C PHE A 222 -13.74 -15.58 -21.87
N GLU A 223 -13.82 -16.60 -21.03
CA GLU A 223 -14.83 -17.65 -21.07
C GLU A 223 -15.46 -17.83 -19.68
N VAL A 224 -16.77 -17.95 -19.60
CA VAL A 224 -17.42 -18.39 -18.36
C VAL A 224 -17.28 -19.90 -18.25
N ALA A 225 -16.78 -20.40 -17.13
CA ALA A 225 -16.78 -21.83 -16.85
C ALA A 225 -17.41 -22.12 -15.50
N GLU A 226 -18.25 -23.15 -15.47
CA GLU A 226 -18.87 -23.60 -14.23
C GLU A 226 -17.83 -24.09 -13.24
N ARG A 227 -18.15 -23.91 -11.95
CA ARG A 227 -17.31 -24.37 -10.85
C ARG A 227 -17.04 -25.87 -11.02
N PRO A 228 -15.77 -26.33 -11.00
CA PRO A 228 -15.49 -27.76 -11.11
C PRO A 228 -16.17 -28.50 -9.96
N ALA A 229 -17.14 -29.36 -10.31
CA ALA A 229 -17.88 -30.19 -9.37
C ALA A 229 -16.92 -31.13 -8.62
N GLY A 230 -16.55 -30.77 -7.39
CA GLY A 230 -15.71 -31.66 -6.55
C GLY A 230 -14.87 -31.01 -5.45
N ARG A 231 -14.69 -29.69 -5.39
CA ARG A 231 -14.00 -29.07 -4.24
C ARG A 231 -14.98 -28.78 -3.11
N LYS A 232 -14.99 -29.65 -2.10
CA LYS A 232 -15.62 -29.38 -0.80
C LYS A 232 -15.03 -28.08 -0.25
N THR A 233 -15.90 -27.19 0.22
CA THR A 233 -15.55 -26.03 1.06
C THR A 233 -14.65 -26.54 2.19
N GLN A 234 -13.36 -26.22 2.16
CA GLN A 234 -12.49 -26.59 3.27
C GLN A 234 -12.92 -25.78 4.49
N LYS A 235 -13.22 -26.52 5.57
CA LYS A 235 -13.49 -26.01 6.91
C LYS A 235 -12.38 -25.06 7.34
N SER A 236 -12.77 -23.95 7.95
CA SER A 236 -11.90 -23.05 8.70
C SER A 236 -11.13 -23.79 9.79
N VAL A 237 -9.95 -23.24 10.14
CA VAL A 237 -9.02 -23.48 11.28
C VAL A 237 -7.60 -23.65 10.70
N SER A 238 -6.53 -22.94 11.09
CA SER A 238 -6.14 -22.31 12.37
C SER A 238 -5.32 -21.01 12.20
N GLU A 239 -5.39 -20.14 13.21
CA GLU A 239 -4.63 -18.89 13.44
C GLU A 239 -3.11 -19.12 13.46
N GLU A 240 -2.42 -18.89 12.35
CA GLU A 240 -0.99 -18.54 12.25
C GLU A 240 -0.64 -18.50 10.76
N VAL A 241 -1.11 -17.50 10.00
CA VAL A 241 -0.47 -16.98 8.76
C VAL A 241 -1.26 -15.73 8.35
N LEU A 242 -0.62 -14.57 8.53
CA LEU A 242 -0.88 -13.27 7.89
C LEU A 242 -2.31 -12.71 8.02
N ASP A 243 -2.50 -11.97 9.11
CA ASP A 243 -3.62 -11.05 9.29
C ASP A 243 -3.52 -9.87 8.32
N PHE A 244 -4.47 -9.78 7.38
CA PHE A 244 -4.67 -8.64 6.48
C PHE A 244 -6.05 -8.01 6.69
N SER A 245 -6.64 -8.15 7.89
CA SER A 245 -7.99 -7.69 8.18
C SER A 245 -8.10 -6.21 8.60
N GLU A 246 -7.00 -5.49 8.81
CA GLU A 246 -7.04 -4.06 9.18
C GLU A 246 -6.70 -3.09 8.04
N THR A 247 -7.41 -3.21 6.92
CA THR A 247 -7.61 -2.04 6.05
C THR A 247 -9.09 -1.95 5.70
N ASP A 248 -9.75 -0.97 6.30
CA ASP A 248 -11.14 -0.56 6.10
C ASP A 248 -11.67 -0.89 4.70
N PHE A 249 -12.32 -2.05 4.61
CA PHE A 249 -13.25 -2.32 3.54
C PHE A 249 -14.50 -1.50 3.89
N LEU A 250 -14.60 -0.30 3.32
CA LEU A 250 -15.81 0.50 3.36
C LEU A 250 -16.93 -0.35 2.73
N THR A 251 -17.70 -0.99 3.60
CA THR A 251 -18.96 -1.67 3.29
C THR A 251 -20.04 -0.62 3.08
N ASP A 252 -19.86 0.25 2.10
CA ASP A 252 -20.93 1.12 1.58
C ASP A 252 -20.96 0.92 0.07
N VAL A 253 -21.26 -0.31 -0.34
CA VAL A 253 -21.99 -0.54 -1.58
C VAL A 253 -23.39 -0.83 -1.10
N ASP A 254 -24.20 0.22 -1.03
CA ASP A 254 -25.64 0.09 -0.90
C ASP A 254 -26.12 -0.78 -2.07
N LEU A 255 -26.36 -2.05 -1.75
CA LEU A 255 -27.26 -2.89 -2.52
C LEU A 255 -28.65 -2.32 -2.21
N GLU A 256 -29.09 -1.35 -3.01
CA GLU A 256 -30.51 -1.10 -3.14
C GLU A 256 -31.10 -2.38 -3.75
N ASP A 257 -31.70 -3.19 -2.88
CA ASP A 257 -32.58 -4.28 -3.26
C ASP A 257 -33.74 -3.65 -4.05
N ASP A 258 -33.73 -3.82 -5.37
CA ASP A 258 -34.92 -3.67 -6.22
C ASP A 258 -35.93 -4.79 -5.85
N GLU A 259 -36.57 -4.66 -4.69
CA GLU A 259 -37.90 -5.21 -4.44
C GLU A 259 -38.90 -4.05 -4.52
N ASP A 260 -39.50 -3.86 -5.69
CA ASP A 260 -40.92 -3.50 -5.84
C ASP A 260 -41.30 -3.36 -7.33
N LEU A 261 -41.53 -4.52 -7.96
CA LEU A 261 -42.40 -4.61 -9.15
C LEU A 261 -43.40 -5.76 -8.95
N GLU A 262 -44.41 -5.56 -8.11
CA GLU A 262 -45.71 -6.23 -8.25
C GLU A 262 -46.87 -5.34 -7.74
N GLN A 263 -47.45 -4.55 -8.67
CA GLN A 263 -48.88 -4.50 -9.05
C GLN A 263 -49.28 -3.15 -9.65
#